data_AF-A0A932G4F0-F1
#
_entry.id   AF-A0A932G4F0-F1
#
_cell.length_a   1.000
_cell.length_b   1.000
_cell.length_c   1.000
_cell.angle_alpha   90.00
_cell.angle_beta   90.00
_cell.angle_gamma   90.00
#
_symmetry.space_group_name_H-M   'P 1'
#
loop_
_entity.id
_entity.type
_entity.pdbx_description
1 polymer ?
#
loop_
_entity_poly.entity_id
_entity_poly.type
_entity_poly.pdbx_seq_one_letter_code
_entity_poly.pdbx_strand_id
1 'polypeptide(L)' 'MKTDTFHLELITPCFCGGATPDKQAEIRAPSIRGQLRWWLRTLGGFQSLAVRGMSVREQENFIFGSTAGGEGRA' A
#
# COMPACT_ATOMS: atom_id res chain seq x y z
N MET A 1 4.52 -19.78 -0.23
CA MET A 1 4.39 -18.31 -0.37
C MET A 1 5.75 -17.78 -0.81
N LYS A 2 5.84 -16.97 -1.87
CA LYS A 2 7.10 -16.31 -2.24
C LYS A 2 7.30 -15.11 -1.33
N THR A 3 8.50 -14.94 -0.80
CA THR A 3 8.86 -13.83 0.10
C THR A 3 10.10 -13.15 -0.46
N ASP A 4 10.01 -11.84 -0.66
CA ASP A 4 11.13 -10.99 -1.04
C ASP A 4 11.38 -9.97 0.08
N THR A 5 12.64 -9.71 0.40
CA THR A 5 13.03 -8.74 1.43
C THR A 5 13.88 -7.65 0.81
N PHE A 6 13.53 -6.40 1.12
CA PHE A 6 14.20 -5.22 0.60
C PHE A 6 14.78 -4.41 1.74
N HIS A 7 16.03 -3.99 1.59
CA HIS A 7 16.66 -3.00 2.45
C HIS A 7 16.53 -1.63 1.79
N LEU A 8 15.90 -0.69 2.49
CA LEU A 8 15.67 0.66 2.00
C LEU A 8 16.38 1.65 2.91
N GLU A 9 17.01 2.65 2.32
CA GLU A 9 17.69 3.74 3.02
C GLU A 9 17.01 5.07 2.72
N LEU A 10 16.86 5.89 3.75
CA LEU A 10 16.39 7.26 3.60
C LEU A 10 17.55 8.15 3.17
N ILE A 11 17.53 8.61 1.92
CA ILE A 11 18.55 9.53 1.39
C ILE A 11 18.39 10.97 1.89
N THR A 12 17.22 11.32 2.44
CA THR A 12 16.89 12.63 3.00
C THR A 12 16.16 12.46 4.33
N PRO A 13 16.21 13.45 5.24
CA PRO A 13 15.41 13.41 6.47
C PRO A 13 13.93 13.10 6.19
N CYS A 14 13.37 12.13 6.90
CA CYS A 14 12.01 11.67 6.71
C CYS A 14 11.12 12.14 7.85
N PHE A 15 10.06 12.87 7.52
CA PHE A 15 8.98 13.19 8.45
C PHE A 15 7.99 12.03 8.46
N CYS A 16 8.05 11.23 9.52
CA CYS A 16 7.20 10.06 9.72
C CYS A 16 6.75 9.98 11.18
N GLY A 17 5.67 9.26 11.43
CA GLY A 17 5.10 9.16 12.77
C GLY A 17 3.90 8.23 12.83
N GLY A 18 3.56 7.84 14.06
CA GLY A 18 2.47 6.93 14.37
C GLY A 18 1.47 7.50 15.34
N ALA A 19 1.18 6.75 16.41
CA ALA A 19 0.23 7.17 17.43
C ALA A 19 0.74 8.36 18.28
N THR A 20 2.06 8.49 18.43
CA THR A 20 2.73 9.57 19.18
C THR A 20 3.81 10.26 18.33
N PRO A 21 3.41 10.94 17.23
CA PRO A 21 4.33 11.48 16.24
C PRO A 21 5.18 12.66 16.75
N ASP A 22 4.74 13.32 17.82
CA ASP A 22 5.46 14.37 18.54
C ASP A 22 6.63 13.82 19.37
N LYS A 23 6.56 12.55 19.78
CA LYS A 23 7.56 11.91 20.65
C LYS A 23 8.54 11.03 19.89
N GLN A 24 8.09 10.41 18.81
CA GLN A 24 8.88 9.42 18.09
C GLN A 24 8.54 9.40 16.60
N ALA A 25 9.59 9.53 15.79
CA ALA A 25 9.52 9.24 14.37
C ALA A 25 9.46 7.72 14.16
N GLU A 26 8.46 7.24 13.42
CA GLU A 26 8.32 5.83 13.07
C GLU A 26 7.84 5.64 11.63
N ILE A 27 8.48 4.72 10.90
CA ILE A 27 8.00 4.25 9.60
C ILE A 27 7.16 3.00 9.83
N ARG A 28 5.90 3.05 9.40
CA ARG A 28 4.95 1.95 9.59
C ARG A 28 4.72 1.21 8.27
N ALA A 29 4.65 -0.12 8.33
CA ALA A 29 4.33 -0.95 7.17
C ALA A 29 3.03 -0.54 6.44
N PRO A 30 1.93 -0.14 7.14
CA PRO A 30 0.74 0.38 6.48
C PRO A 30 0.98 1.65 5.64
N SER A 31 1.88 2.54 6.06
CA SER A 31 2.23 3.75 5.31
C SER A 31 2.95 3.40 4.00
N ILE A 32 3.92 2.48 4.05
CA ILE A 32 4.60 1.97 2.85
C ILE A 32 3.59 1.28 1.92
N ARG A 33 2.72 0.42 2.47
CA ARG A 33 1.65 -0.24 1.70
C ARG A 33 0.73 0.76 1.02
N GLY A 34 0.40 1.87 1.69
CA GLY A 34 -0.39 2.96 1.12
C GLY A 34 0.31 3.63 -0.07
N GLN A 35 1.61 3.89 0.03
CA GLN A 35 2.41 4.44 -1.08
C GLN A 35 2.48 3.47 -2.27
N LEU A 36 2.70 2.18 -2.02
CA LEU A 36 2.68 1.16 -3.08
C LEU A 36 1.31 1.09 -3.78
N ARG A 37 0.22 1.15 -3.01
CA ARG A 37 -1.15 1.19 -3.54
C ARG A 37 -1.40 2.44 -4.39
N TRP A 38 -0.87 3.60 -3.98
CA TRP A 38 -0.94 4.83 -4.77
C TRP A 38 -0.16 4.71 -6.08
N TRP A 39 1.09 4.24 -6.03
CA TRP A 39 1.93 4.05 -7.21
C TRP A 39 1.35 3.05 -8.21
N LEU A 40 0.72 1.97 -7.74
CA LEU A 40 -0.03 1.06 -8.61
C LEU A 40 -1.05 1.81 -9.46
N ARG A 41 -1.85 2.69 -8.85
CA ARG A 41 -2.86 3.47 -9.57
C ARG A 41 -2.22 4.45 -10.55
N THR A 42 -1.19 5.17 -10.12
CA THR A 42 -0.48 6.16 -10.95
C THR A 42 0.16 5.54 -12.18
N LEU A 43 0.65 4.30 -12.06
CA LEU A 43 1.25 3.54 -13.17
C LEU A 43 0.21 2.82 -14.05
N GLY A 44 -1.08 2.93 -13.74
CA GLY A 44 -2.15 2.31 -14.53
C GLY A 44 -2.37 0.81 -14.27
N GLY A 45 -1.90 0.30 -13.13
CA GLY A 45 -2.00 -1.12 -12.78
C GLY A 45 -0.97 -2.01 -13.49
N PHE A 46 -1.22 -3.32 -13.47
CA PHE A 46 -0.37 -4.31 -14.13
C PHE A 46 -0.99 -4.77 -15.44
N GLN A 47 -0.19 -4.76 -16.51
CA GLN A 47 -0.62 -5.26 -17.82
C GLN A 47 -1.10 -6.72 -17.78
N SER A 48 -0.43 -7.57 -16.98
CA SER A 48 -0.79 -8.99 -16.80
C SER A 48 -2.18 -9.18 -16.19
N LEU A 49 -2.70 -8.17 -15.49
CA LEU A 49 -4.04 -8.17 -14.92
C LEU A 49 -5.05 -7.46 -15.83
N ALA A 50 -4.61 -6.43 -16.56
CA ALA A 50 -5.42 -5.75 -17.55
C ALA A 50 -5.85 -6.68 -18.70
N VAL A 51 -4.95 -7.55 -19.19
CA VAL A 51 -5.29 -8.57 -20.22
C VAL A 51 -6.33 -9.58 -19.75
N ARG A 52 -6.55 -9.69 -18.42
CA ARG A 52 -7.60 -10.51 -17.81
C ARG A 52 -8.92 -9.74 -17.64
N GLY A 53 -9.01 -8.52 -18.19
CA GLY A 53 -10.19 -7.67 -18.15
C GLY A 53 -10.35 -6.85 -16.87
N MET A 54 -9.38 -6.87 -15.95
CA MET A 54 -9.50 -6.13 -14.68
C MET A 54 -9.15 -4.65 -14.85
N SER A 55 -10.09 -3.79 -14.46
CA SER A 55 -9.86 -2.35 -14.26
C SER A 55 -8.83 -2.09 -13.15
N VAL A 56 -8.20 -0.92 -13.16
CA VAL A 56 -7.21 -0.54 -12.14
C VAL A 56 -7.75 -0.66 -10.72
N ARG A 57 -9.03 -0.31 -10.51
CA ARG A 57 -9.70 -0.42 -9.20
C ARG A 57 -9.86 -1.86 -8.75
N GLU A 58 -10.21 -2.77 -9.66
CA GLU A 58 -10.34 -4.19 -9.35
C GLU A 58 -8.98 -4.81 -9.02
N GLN A 59 -7.94 -4.44 -9.76
CA GLN A 59 -6.57 -4.87 -9.47
C GLN A 59 -6.10 -4.40 -8.09
N GLU A 60 -6.34 -3.13 -7.77
CA GLU A 60 -6.02 -2.55 -6.47
C GLU A 60 -6.70 -3.31 -5.32
N ASN A 61 -8.00 -3.60 -5.45
CA ASN A 61 -8.74 -4.37 -4.46
C ASN A 61 -8.26 -5.83 -4.37
N PHE A 62 -7.92 -6.44 -5.50
CA PHE A 62 -7.40 -7.81 -5.54
C PHE A 62 -6.05 -7.96 -4.83
N ILE A 63 -5.16 -6.97 -4.98
CA ILE A 63 -3.80 -7.00 -4.40
C ILE A 63 -3.78 -6.49 -2.96
N PHE A 64 -4.42 -5.35 -2.69
CA PHE A 64 -4.33 -4.63 -1.42
C PHE A 64 -5.56 -4.82 -0.53
N GLY A 65 -6.58 -5.56 -0.98
CA GLY A 65 -7.85 -5.68 -0.29
C GLY A 65 -8.71 -4.42 -0.36
N SER A 66 -9.98 -4.60 -0.06
CA SER A 66 -10.97 -3.53 0.12
C SER A 66 -11.60 -3.64 1.50
N THR A 67 -12.25 -2.58 1.96
CA THR A 67 -13.18 -2.69 3.09
C THR A 67 -14.33 -3.61 2.70
N ALA A 68 -14.74 -4.51 3.60
CA ALA A 68 -16.02 -5.18 3.47
C ALA A 68 -17.11 -4.10 3.56
N GLY A 69 -17.82 -3.86 2.47
CA GLY A 69 -18.96 -2.95 2.49
C GLY A 69 -20.04 -3.55 3.36
N GLY A 70 -20.36 -2.89 4.48
CA GLY A 70 -21.59 -3.09 5.24
C GLY A 70 -21.69 -4.39 6.04
N GLU A 71 -20.99 -4.46 7.18
CA GLU A 71 -21.45 -5.14 8.42
C GLU A 71 -20.34 -4.96 9.47
N GLY A 72 -20.24 -3.73 9.99
CA GLY A 72 -19.38 -3.45 11.15
C GLY A 72 -19.98 -4.07 12.41
N ARG A 73 -19.55 -5.27 12.78
CA ARG A 73 -19.57 -5.70 14.17
C ARG A 73 -18.14 -5.58 14.70
N ALA A 74 -17.96 -4.61 15.59
CA ALA A 74 -16.77 -4.46 16.43
C ALA A 74 -16.67 -5.63 17.42
#